data_AF-A0A539CTM7-F1
#
_entry.id   AF-A0A539CTM7-F1
#
_cell.length_a   1.000
_cell.length_b   1.000
_cell.length_c   1.000
_cell.angle_alpha   90.00
_cell.angle_beta   90.00
_cell.angle_gamma   90.00
#
_symmetry.space_group_name_H-M   'P 1'
#
loop_
_entity.id
_entity.type
_entity.pdbx_description
1 polymer ?
#
loop_
_entity_poly.entity_id
_entity_poly.type
_entity_poly.pdbx_seq_one_letter_code
_entity_poly.pdbx_strand_id
1 'polypeptide(L)'
;MPARTKGVWQTLPPELREDIWAREIEFDTAFKRYDGLGPFAIEAAKNGTNLVSAFRSYVDLENRIRRDPLDAIHALGIMFRWDMRAFAYAVGVRYGIIEPPAPTPAPDPVEAVREEVTAQQIADFKNDPRNEFFDLVRPRMSELISSGDAKSLGEAYLRSCEESLHVQEILMARKRQQLPVNPYQRNSTAVQQSKAANKAIGGAPSTDVRPRPPSSSAGSTYDDVRLAVERQRRG
;
A
#
# COMPACT_ATOMS: atom_id res chain seq x y z
N MET A 1 -23.70 -7.31 -61.73
CA MET A 1 -22.77 -6.27 -62.24
C MET A 1 -23.38 -4.88 -62.16
N PRO A 2 -22.62 -3.88 -61.66
CA PRO A 2 -22.97 -2.46 -61.72
C PRO A 2 -23.20 -1.95 -63.16
N ALA A 3 -23.98 -0.88 -63.31
CA ALA A 3 -24.42 -0.36 -64.62
C ALA A 3 -23.26 0.04 -65.55
N ARG A 4 -22.20 0.67 -65.03
CA ARG A 4 -20.98 1.00 -65.78
C ARG A 4 -20.29 -0.24 -66.35
N THR A 5 -20.24 -1.32 -65.59
CA THR A 5 -19.55 -2.56 -65.96
C THR A 5 -20.32 -3.33 -67.04
N LYS A 6 -21.66 -3.29 -67.02
CA LYS A 6 -22.50 -3.92 -68.07
C LYS A 6 -22.27 -3.35 -69.46
N GLY A 7 -22.08 -2.03 -69.57
CA GLY A 7 -21.83 -1.38 -70.87
C GLY A 7 -20.49 -1.79 -71.48
N VAL A 8 -19.43 -1.82 -70.67
CA VAL A 8 -18.10 -2.25 -71.10
C VAL A 8 -18.07 -3.76 -71.39
N TRP A 9 -18.80 -4.56 -70.61
CA TRP A 9 -18.89 -6.01 -70.81
C TRP A 9 -19.34 -6.38 -72.22
N GLN A 10 -20.33 -5.67 -72.77
CA GLN A 10 -20.83 -5.94 -74.12
C GLN A 10 -19.84 -5.56 -75.23
N THR A 11 -18.88 -4.69 -74.95
CA THR A 11 -17.83 -4.29 -75.90
C THR A 11 -16.62 -5.24 -75.93
N LEU A 12 -16.56 -6.20 -75.00
CA LEU A 12 -15.45 -7.15 -74.94
C LEU A 12 -15.57 -8.23 -76.04
N PRO A 13 -14.43 -8.67 -76.61
CA PRO A 13 -14.39 -9.83 -77.49
C PRO A 13 -15.08 -11.06 -76.87
N PRO A 14 -15.73 -11.92 -77.67
CA PRO A 14 -16.45 -13.10 -77.16
C PRO A 14 -15.54 -14.03 -76.35
N GLU A 15 -14.34 -14.31 -76.87
CA GLU A 15 -13.31 -15.15 -76.22
C GLU A 15 -12.96 -14.64 -74.82
N LEU A 16 -12.75 -13.32 -74.68
CA LEU A 16 -12.41 -12.70 -73.40
C LEU A 16 -13.58 -12.76 -72.40
N ARG A 17 -14.83 -12.66 -72.87
CA ARG A 17 -16.01 -12.81 -72.00
C ARG A 17 -16.14 -14.24 -71.48
N GLU A 18 -15.86 -15.24 -72.31
CA GLU A 18 -15.89 -16.65 -71.90
C GLU A 18 -14.81 -16.96 -70.87
N ASP A 19 -13.58 -16.45 -71.06
CA ASP A 19 -12.50 -16.60 -70.08
C ASP A 19 -12.83 -15.94 -68.73
N ILE A 20 -13.40 -14.74 -68.75
CA ILE A 20 -13.80 -14.05 -67.51
C ILE A 20 -14.94 -14.81 -66.82
N TRP A 21 -15.91 -15.31 -67.59
CA TRP A 21 -17.01 -16.11 -67.05
C TRP A 21 -16.52 -17.42 -66.43
N ALA A 22 -15.62 -18.13 -67.11
CA ALA A 22 -14.98 -19.33 -66.59
C ALA A 22 -14.25 -19.04 -65.27
N ARG A 23 -13.48 -17.93 -65.21
CA ARG A 23 -12.83 -17.47 -63.97
C ARG A 23 -13.81 -17.14 -62.86
N GLU A 24 -14.94 -16.50 -63.16
CA GLU A 24 -15.96 -16.22 -62.14
C GLU A 24 -16.56 -17.51 -61.57
N ILE A 25 -16.83 -18.52 -62.41
CA ILE A 25 -17.30 -19.83 -61.94
C ILE A 25 -16.23 -20.53 -61.08
N GLU A 26 -14.96 -20.50 -61.50
CA GLU A 26 -13.86 -21.06 -60.72
C GLU A 26 -13.72 -20.36 -59.37
N PHE A 27 -13.80 -19.03 -59.35
CA PHE A 27 -13.73 -18.24 -58.13
C PHE A 27 -14.91 -18.52 -57.22
N ASP A 28 -16.15 -18.54 -57.73
CA ASP A 28 -17.35 -18.81 -56.94
C ASP A 28 -17.33 -20.23 -56.36
N THR A 29 -16.86 -21.21 -57.15
CA THR A 29 -16.65 -22.59 -56.70
C THR A 29 -15.57 -22.68 -55.62
N ALA A 30 -14.44 -21.99 -55.79
CA ALA A 30 -13.36 -21.95 -54.81
C ALA A 30 -13.80 -21.23 -53.53
N PHE A 31 -14.56 -20.14 -53.64
CA PHE A 31 -15.06 -19.37 -52.51
C PHE A 31 -16.10 -20.16 -51.71
N LYS A 32 -17.01 -20.87 -52.39
CA LYS A 32 -17.98 -21.78 -51.76
C LYS A 32 -17.31 -22.89 -50.94
N ARG A 33 -16.10 -23.34 -51.28
CA ARG A 33 -15.34 -24.31 -50.46
C ARG A 33 -14.93 -23.75 -49.10
N TYR A 34 -14.84 -22.43 -48.96
CA TYR A 34 -14.51 -21.74 -47.72
C TYR A 34 -15.73 -21.07 -47.07
N ASP A 35 -16.90 -21.26 -47.67
CA ASP A 35 -18.16 -20.78 -47.11
C ASP A 35 -18.40 -21.46 -45.76
N GLY A 36 -18.62 -20.66 -44.72
CA GLY A 36 -18.68 -21.11 -43.33
C GLY A 36 -17.45 -20.77 -42.46
N LEU A 37 -16.31 -20.34 -43.03
CA LEU A 37 -15.17 -19.85 -42.21
C LEU A 37 -15.34 -18.40 -41.73
N GLY A 38 -16.23 -17.63 -42.37
CA GLY A 38 -16.51 -16.23 -42.05
C GLY A 38 -16.80 -15.95 -40.58
N PRO A 39 -17.71 -16.69 -39.92
CA PRO A 39 -17.99 -16.53 -38.49
C PRO A 39 -16.74 -16.68 -37.60
N PHE A 40 -15.90 -17.68 -37.87
CA PHE A 40 -14.67 -17.93 -37.12
C PHE A 40 -13.62 -16.84 -37.34
N ALA A 41 -13.54 -16.28 -38.56
CA ALA A 41 -12.68 -15.14 -38.84
C ALA A 41 -13.11 -13.89 -38.06
N ILE A 42 -14.42 -13.64 -37.95
CA ILE A 42 -14.97 -12.54 -37.14
C ILE A 42 -14.67 -12.77 -35.65
N GLU A 43 -14.84 -13.98 -35.15
CA GLU A 43 -14.57 -14.32 -33.75
C GLU A 43 -13.08 -14.20 -33.40
N ALA A 44 -12.20 -14.69 -34.27
CA ALA A 44 -10.75 -14.51 -34.13
C ALA A 44 -10.39 -13.01 -34.06
N ALA A 45 -10.99 -12.17 -34.91
CA ALA A 45 -10.77 -10.74 -34.91
C ALA A 45 -11.25 -10.06 -33.61
N LYS A 46 -12.40 -10.47 -33.06
CA LYS A 46 -12.87 -10.00 -31.74
C LYS A 46 -11.88 -10.30 -30.62
N ASN A 47 -11.18 -11.43 -30.72
CA ASN A 47 -10.15 -11.87 -29.79
C ASN A 47 -8.75 -11.28 -30.10
N GLY A 48 -8.65 -10.28 -30.98
CA GLY A 48 -7.40 -9.61 -31.32
C GLY A 48 -6.42 -10.45 -32.15
N THR A 49 -6.90 -11.49 -32.83
CA THR A 49 -6.11 -12.39 -33.67
C THR A 49 -6.73 -12.56 -35.06
N ASN A 50 -6.19 -13.46 -35.88
CA ASN A 50 -6.73 -13.84 -37.18
C ASN A 50 -7.00 -15.34 -37.23
N LEU A 51 -7.79 -15.78 -38.22
CA LEU A 51 -8.21 -17.18 -38.35
C LEU A 51 -7.02 -18.16 -38.41
N VAL A 52 -5.95 -17.80 -39.13
CA VAL A 52 -4.76 -18.66 -39.28
C VAL A 52 -4.04 -18.81 -37.95
N SER A 53 -3.80 -17.71 -37.25
CA SER A 53 -3.16 -17.70 -35.95
C SER A 53 -4.00 -18.43 -34.90
N ALA A 54 -5.32 -18.22 -34.88
CA ALA A 54 -6.22 -18.92 -33.97
C ALA A 54 -6.20 -20.44 -34.19
N PHE A 55 -6.25 -20.88 -35.45
CA PHE A 55 -6.19 -22.30 -35.79
C PHE A 55 -4.84 -22.92 -35.40
N ARG A 56 -3.72 -22.24 -35.68
CA ARG A 56 -2.39 -22.70 -35.26
C ARG A 56 -2.28 -22.84 -33.75
N SER A 57 -2.73 -21.84 -33.00
CA SER A 57 -2.75 -21.89 -31.53
C SER A 57 -3.57 -23.08 -31.01
N TYR A 58 -4.71 -23.39 -31.64
CA TYR A 58 -5.52 -24.55 -31.27
C TYR A 58 -4.78 -25.87 -31.52
N VAL A 59 -4.20 -26.05 -32.72
CA VAL A 59 -3.45 -27.26 -33.07
C VAL A 59 -2.21 -27.43 -32.16
N ASP A 60 -1.51 -26.33 -31.87
CA ASP A 60 -0.36 -26.34 -30.98
C ASP A 60 -0.77 -26.73 -29.55
N LEU A 61 -1.89 -26.20 -29.05
CA LEU A 61 -2.42 -26.58 -27.74
C LEU A 61 -2.82 -28.07 -27.71
N GLU A 62 -3.50 -28.57 -28.74
CA GLU A 62 -3.88 -29.98 -28.82
C GLU A 62 -2.65 -30.90 -28.83
N ASN A 63 -1.63 -30.56 -29.62
CA ASN A 63 -0.37 -31.30 -29.66
C ASN A 63 0.35 -31.28 -28.30
N ARG A 64 0.32 -30.15 -27.58
CA ARG A 64 0.85 -30.07 -26.21
C ARG A 64 0.09 -30.99 -25.28
N ILE A 65 -1.25 -30.95 -25.26
CA ILE A 65 -2.06 -31.81 -24.40
C ILE A 65 -1.73 -33.30 -24.63
N ARG A 66 -1.59 -33.72 -25.90
CA ARG A 66 -1.27 -35.11 -26.25
C ARG A 66 0.12 -35.55 -25.80
N ARG A 67 1.09 -34.65 -25.80
CA ARG A 67 2.50 -34.95 -25.46
C ARG A 67 2.79 -34.79 -23.97
N ASP A 68 2.36 -33.66 -23.40
CA ASP A 68 2.55 -33.27 -22.01
C ASP A 68 1.36 -32.41 -21.55
N PRO A 69 0.37 -33.01 -20.87
CA PRO A 69 -0.81 -32.29 -20.42
C PRO A 69 -0.51 -31.23 -19.36
N LEU A 70 0.57 -31.37 -18.58
CA LEU A 70 0.94 -30.38 -17.56
C LEU A 70 1.52 -29.12 -18.19
N ASP A 71 2.37 -29.26 -19.23
CA ASP A 71 2.85 -28.11 -20.00
C ASP A 71 1.68 -27.37 -20.68
N ALA A 72 0.69 -28.11 -21.20
CA ALA A 72 -0.49 -27.50 -21.79
C ALA A 72 -1.30 -26.67 -20.79
N ILE A 73 -1.52 -27.20 -19.59
CA ILE A 73 -2.22 -26.47 -18.51
C ILE A 73 -1.41 -25.24 -18.08
N HIS A 74 -0.08 -25.35 -17.98
CA HIS A 74 0.79 -24.22 -17.67
C HIS A 74 0.74 -23.13 -18.76
N ALA A 75 0.75 -23.52 -20.04
CA ALA A 75 0.62 -22.59 -21.16
C ALA A 75 -0.75 -21.86 -21.15
N LEU A 76 -1.83 -22.56 -20.83
CA LEU A 76 -3.16 -21.95 -20.62
C LEU A 76 -3.14 -20.99 -19.43
N GLY A 77 -2.47 -21.35 -18.34
CA GLY A 77 -2.30 -20.49 -17.18
C GLY A 77 -1.62 -19.16 -17.52
N ILE A 78 -0.56 -19.20 -18.34
CA ILE A 78 0.09 -17.97 -18.84
C ILE A 78 -0.87 -17.16 -19.72
N MET A 79 -1.56 -17.82 -20.65
CA MET A 79 -2.47 -17.17 -21.61
C MET A 79 -3.62 -16.43 -20.93
N PHE A 80 -4.23 -17.05 -19.92
CA PHE A 80 -5.36 -16.49 -19.16
C PHE A 80 -4.94 -15.80 -17.86
N ARG A 81 -3.63 -15.68 -17.62
CA ARG A 81 -3.04 -15.04 -16.43
C ARG A 81 -3.55 -15.64 -15.12
N TRP A 82 -3.70 -16.96 -15.07
CA TRP A 82 -4.05 -17.68 -13.86
C TRP A 82 -2.87 -17.70 -12.88
N ASP A 83 -3.17 -17.56 -11.59
CA ASP A 83 -2.21 -17.94 -10.56
C ASP A 83 -2.16 -19.48 -10.50
N MET A 84 -1.08 -20.05 -11.03
CA MET A 84 -0.89 -21.50 -11.10
C MET A 84 -0.81 -22.17 -9.72
N ARG A 85 -0.36 -21.44 -8.69
CA ARG A 85 -0.33 -21.97 -7.31
C ARG A 85 -1.73 -22.04 -6.74
N ALA A 86 -2.51 -20.97 -6.89
CA ALA A 86 -3.90 -20.94 -6.46
C ALA A 86 -4.74 -21.98 -7.23
N PHE A 87 -4.51 -22.12 -8.53
CA PHE A 87 -5.16 -23.13 -9.38
C PHE A 87 -4.83 -24.55 -8.90
N ALA A 88 -3.55 -24.88 -8.71
CA ALA A 88 -3.14 -26.21 -8.24
C ALA A 88 -3.73 -26.54 -6.87
N TYR A 89 -3.74 -25.57 -5.95
CA TYR A 89 -4.39 -25.70 -4.65
C TYR A 89 -5.89 -25.96 -4.77
N ALA A 90 -6.61 -25.16 -5.57
CA ALA A 90 -8.04 -25.32 -5.78
C ALA A 90 -8.40 -26.66 -6.42
N VAL A 91 -7.60 -27.14 -7.38
CA VAL A 91 -7.73 -28.48 -7.96
C VAL A 91 -7.51 -29.54 -6.88
N GLY A 92 -6.45 -29.42 -6.07
CA GLY A 92 -6.16 -30.34 -4.98
C GLY A 92 -7.31 -30.44 -3.97
N VAL A 93 -7.89 -29.30 -3.56
CA VAL A 93 -9.06 -29.26 -2.67
C VAL A 93 -10.28 -29.88 -3.34
N ARG A 94 -10.56 -29.53 -4.60
CA ARG A 94 -11.73 -30.02 -5.34
C ARG A 94 -11.75 -31.54 -5.51
N TYR A 95 -10.58 -32.15 -5.69
CA TYR A 95 -10.44 -33.59 -5.84
C TYR A 95 -10.06 -34.31 -4.52
N GLY A 96 -10.07 -33.61 -3.39
CA GLY A 96 -9.79 -34.21 -2.07
C GLY A 96 -8.34 -34.67 -1.88
N ILE A 97 -7.40 -34.16 -2.70
CA ILE A 97 -5.96 -34.43 -2.58
C ILE A 97 -5.36 -33.56 -1.46
N ILE A 98 -5.85 -32.32 -1.35
CA ILE A 98 -5.46 -31.36 -0.33
C ILE A 98 -6.67 -31.13 0.55
N GLU A 99 -6.54 -31.39 1.85
CA GLU A 99 -7.56 -30.97 2.80
C GLU A 99 -7.48 -29.45 2.93
N PRO A 100 -8.58 -28.71 2.72
CA PRO A 100 -8.57 -27.28 2.99
C PRO A 100 -8.15 -27.08 4.45
N PRO A 101 -7.42 -25.99 4.76
CA PRO A 101 -7.03 -25.72 6.13
C PRO A 101 -8.29 -25.79 6.98
N ALA A 102 -8.23 -26.54 8.08
CA ALA A 102 -9.32 -26.58 9.03
C ALA A 102 -9.73 -25.13 9.29
N PRO A 103 -11.04 -24.80 9.33
CA PRO A 103 -11.46 -23.50 9.79
C PRO A 103 -10.72 -23.27 11.10
N THR A 104 -9.91 -22.21 11.15
CA THR A 104 -9.18 -21.86 12.38
C THR A 104 -10.19 -21.99 13.50
N PRO A 105 -9.92 -22.82 14.54
CA PRO A 105 -10.85 -22.98 15.63
C PRO A 105 -11.24 -21.57 16.04
N ALA A 106 -12.56 -21.32 16.12
CA ALA A 106 -13.05 -20.07 16.64
C ALA A 106 -12.23 -19.81 17.90
N PRO A 107 -11.51 -18.67 17.99
CA PRO A 107 -10.68 -18.41 19.15
C PRO A 107 -11.52 -18.71 20.38
N ASP A 108 -10.97 -19.48 21.32
CA ASP A 108 -11.59 -19.67 22.63
C ASP A 108 -12.10 -18.30 23.12
N PRO A 109 -13.20 -18.22 23.88
CA PRO A 109 -13.82 -16.95 24.30
C PRO A 109 -12.92 -16.04 25.18
N VAL A 110 -11.61 -16.29 25.23
CA VAL A 110 -10.57 -15.46 25.82
C VAL A 110 -9.60 -14.82 24.82
N GLU A 111 -9.70 -15.08 23.50
CA GLU A 111 -8.84 -14.45 22.47
C GLU A 111 -9.61 -13.81 21.29
N ALA A 112 -10.93 -13.63 21.44
CA ALA A 112 -11.76 -12.86 20.52
C ALA A 112 -12.11 -11.48 21.08
N VAL A 113 -11.09 -10.63 21.28
CA VAL A 113 -11.30 -9.18 21.36
C VAL A 113 -10.32 -8.51 20.40
N ARG A 114 -10.37 -8.92 19.13
CA ARG A 114 -10.07 -7.97 18.06
C ARG A 114 -11.34 -7.14 17.93
N GLU A 115 -11.48 -6.15 18.81
CA GLU A 115 -12.55 -5.15 18.70
C GLU A 115 -12.49 -4.62 17.27
N GLU A 116 -13.46 -4.99 16.44
CA GLU A 116 -13.71 -4.29 15.19
C GLU A 116 -13.96 -2.84 15.60
N VAL A 117 -12.98 -1.98 15.34
CA VAL A 117 -13.14 -0.56 15.63
C VAL A 117 -14.27 -0.05 14.74
N THR A 118 -15.43 0.13 15.33
CA THR A 118 -16.64 0.56 14.62
C THR A 118 -16.48 2.00 14.14
N ALA A 119 -17.17 2.36 13.06
CA ALA A 119 -17.18 3.74 12.56
C ALA A 119 -17.61 4.75 13.64
N GLN A 120 -18.44 4.33 14.60
CA GLN A 120 -18.85 5.13 15.74
C GLN A 120 -17.69 5.39 16.72
N GLN A 121 -16.90 4.37 17.07
CA GLN A 121 -15.73 4.53 17.93
C GLN A 121 -14.66 5.44 17.31
N ILE A 122 -14.52 5.41 15.98
CA ILE A 122 -13.64 6.34 15.25
C ILE A 122 -14.15 7.79 15.35
N ALA A 123 -15.47 7.98 15.22
CA ALA A 123 -16.08 9.30 15.35
C ALA A 123 -15.96 9.85 16.77
N ASP A 124 -16.21 9.03 17.78
CA ASP A 124 -16.10 9.41 19.19
C ASP A 124 -14.65 9.74 19.55
N PHE A 125 -13.69 8.94 19.06
CA PHE A 125 -12.26 9.18 19.27
C PHE A 125 -11.76 10.46 18.58
N LYS A 126 -12.27 10.76 17.38
CA LYS A 126 -11.98 12.03 16.69
C LYS A 126 -12.48 13.24 17.48
N ASN A 127 -13.61 13.11 18.18
CA ASN A 127 -14.24 14.20 18.91
C ASN A 127 -13.59 14.47 20.28
N ASP A 128 -12.66 13.62 20.75
CA ASP A 128 -11.94 13.84 22.01
C ASP A 128 -10.88 14.96 21.84
N PRO A 129 -10.90 16.04 22.65
CA PRO A 129 -9.89 17.10 22.63
C PRO A 129 -8.44 16.62 22.83
N ARG A 130 -8.23 15.42 23.36
CA ARG A 130 -6.90 14.81 23.54
C ARG A 130 -6.30 14.27 22.24
N ASN A 131 -7.12 14.06 21.22
CA ASN A 131 -6.73 13.47 19.94
C ASN A 131 -6.56 14.54 18.84
N GLU A 132 -5.91 15.67 19.17
CA GLU A 132 -5.78 16.84 18.27
C GLU A 132 -5.10 16.52 16.92
N PHE A 133 -4.25 15.48 16.88
CA PHE A 133 -3.53 15.08 15.68
C PHE A 133 -4.20 13.95 14.91
N PHE A 134 -5.40 13.53 15.31
CA PHE A 134 -6.07 12.34 14.76
C PHE A 134 -6.12 12.34 13.22
N ASP A 135 -6.50 13.45 12.61
CA ASP A 135 -6.60 13.57 11.15
C ASP A 135 -5.24 13.42 10.44
N LEU A 136 -4.14 13.81 11.10
CA LEU A 136 -2.78 13.69 10.56
C LEU A 136 -2.23 12.26 10.68
N VAL A 137 -2.57 11.55 11.76
CA VAL A 137 -2.05 10.21 12.04
C VAL A 137 -2.97 9.08 11.57
N ARG A 138 -4.21 9.39 11.19
CA ARG A 138 -5.22 8.41 10.76
C ARG A 138 -4.72 7.39 9.71
N PRO A 139 -4.00 7.78 8.63
CA PRO A 139 -3.51 6.81 7.65
C PRO A 139 -2.58 5.78 8.30
N ARG A 140 -1.64 6.24 9.14
CA ARG A 140 -0.70 5.37 9.84
C ARG A 140 -1.39 4.48 10.89
N MET A 141 -2.38 5.03 11.60
CA MET A 141 -3.19 4.26 12.54
C MET A 141 -3.91 3.10 11.85
N SER A 142 -4.47 3.33 10.65
CA SER A 142 -5.11 2.26 9.88
C SER A 142 -4.13 1.16 9.49
N GLU A 143 -2.89 1.51 9.11
CA GLU A 143 -1.85 0.53 8.81
C GLU A 143 -1.45 -0.29 10.03
N LEU A 144 -1.30 0.33 11.21
CA LEU A 144 -0.94 -0.36 12.46
C LEU A 144 -2.04 -1.30 12.96
N ILE A 145 -3.31 -0.96 12.74
CA ILE A 145 -4.46 -1.80 13.07
C ILE A 145 -4.57 -2.97 12.08
N SER A 146 -4.35 -2.71 10.79
CA SER A 146 -4.40 -3.72 9.74
C SER A 146 -3.24 -4.73 9.82
N SER A 147 -2.03 -4.27 10.16
CA SER A 147 -0.85 -5.12 10.37
C SER A 147 -0.90 -5.91 11.69
N GLY A 148 -1.75 -5.51 12.64
CA GLY A 148 -1.89 -6.17 13.94
C GLY A 148 -0.85 -5.70 14.97
N ASP A 149 -0.08 -4.66 14.65
CA ASP A 149 0.92 -4.09 15.55
C ASP A 149 0.30 -3.29 16.71
N ALA A 150 -0.94 -2.81 16.54
CA ALA A 150 -1.72 -2.14 17.58
C ALA A 150 -3.00 -2.92 17.92
N LYS A 151 -3.27 -3.09 19.21
CA LYS A 151 -4.44 -3.82 19.73
C LYS A 151 -5.67 -2.95 19.94
N SER A 152 -5.50 -1.62 19.94
CA SER A 152 -6.59 -0.66 20.16
C SER A 152 -6.36 0.63 19.38
N LEU A 153 -7.43 1.41 19.17
CA LEU A 153 -7.37 2.71 18.50
C LEU A 153 -6.47 3.71 19.24
N GLY A 154 -6.48 3.68 20.57
CA GLY A 154 -5.62 4.54 21.39
C GLY A 154 -4.14 4.19 21.29
N GLU A 155 -3.80 2.90 21.26
CA GLU A 155 -2.42 2.45 21.07
C GLU A 155 -1.90 2.79 19.66
N ALA A 156 -2.73 2.61 18.64
CA ALA A 156 -2.41 2.99 17.27
C ALA A 156 -2.15 4.51 17.16
N TYR A 157 -2.95 5.33 17.86
CA TYR A 157 -2.81 6.79 17.88
C TYR A 157 -1.49 7.22 18.52
N LEU A 158 -1.17 6.70 19.72
CA LEU A 158 0.05 7.05 20.43
C LEU A 158 1.30 6.68 19.62
N ARG A 159 1.37 5.46 19.09
CA ARG A 159 2.50 5.04 18.24
C ARG A 159 2.62 5.88 16.98
N SER A 160 1.50 6.20 16.33
CA SER A 160 1.53 7.05 15.14
C SER A 160 1.98 8.48 15.46
N CYS A 161 1.65 9.02 16.63
CA CYS A 161 2.14 10.32 17.10
C CYS A 161 3.65 10.28 17.41
N GLU A 162 4.14 9.17 17.94
CA GLU A 162 5.58 8.96 18.19
C GLU A 162 6.37 8.75 16.90
N GLU A 163 5.83 8.04 15.92
CA GLU A 163 6.51 7.81 14.64
C GLU A 163 6.43 9.02 13.69
N SER A 164 5.43 9.88 13.85
CA SER A 164 5.24 11.04 12.99
C SER A 164 6.17 12.20 13.37
N LEU A 165 7.22 12.39 12.58
CA LEU A 165 8.14 13.52 12.71
C LEU A 165 7.40 14.88 12.72
N HIS A 166 6.34 15.00 11.93
CA HIS A 166 5.56 16.23 11.83
C HIS A 166 4.81 16.58 13.13
N VAL A 167 4.21 15.57 13.79
CA VAL A 167 3.54 15.76 15.08
C VAL A 167 4.57 16.14 16.15
N GLN A 168 5.74 15.49 16.15
CA GLN A 168 6.82 15.83 17.06
C GLN A 168 7.32 17.27 16.87
N GLU A 169 7.42 17.77 15.63
CA GLU A 169 7.81 19.15 15.34
C GLU A 169 6.80 20.16 15.88
N ILE A 170 5.50 19.90 15.74
CA ILE A 170 4.44 20.76 16.29
C ILE A 170 4.51 20.79 17.82
N LEU A 171 4.68 19.64 18.46
CA LEU A 171 4.84 19.53 19.92
C LEU A 171 6.12 20.24 20.41
N MET A 172 7.22 20.10 19.69
CA MET A 172 8.48 20.82 19.95
C MET A 172 8.30 22.34 19.81
N ALA A 173 7.61 22.80 18.77
CA ALA A 173 7.31 24.22 18.55
C ALA A 173 6.41 24.78 19.66
N ARG A 174 5.38 24.04 20.08
CA ARG A 174 4.51 24.41 21.21
C ARG A 174 5.29 24.51 22.51
N LYS A 175 6.17 23.54 22.79
CA LYS A 175 7.07 23.56 23.95
C LYS A 175 8.03 24.74 23.91
N ARG A 176 8.50 25.14 22.72
CA ARG A 176 9.33 26.34 22.54
C ARG A 176 8.56 27.65 22.80
N GLN A 177 7.28 27.70 22.45
CA GLN A 177 6.42 28.88 22.69
C GLN A 177 5.98 29.01 24.15
N GLN A 178 5.91 27.90 24.90
CA GLN A 178 5.62 27.89 26.33
C GLN A 178 6.84 28.23 27.21
N LEU A 179 8.03 28.32 26.63
CA LEU A 179 9.20 28.87 27.33
C LEU A 179 9.03 30.40 27.43
N PRO A 180 9.24 31.01 28.61
CA PRO A 180 9.14 32.45 28.75
C PRO A 180 10.13 33.15 27.81
N VAL A 181 9.61 34.06 26.98
CA VAL A 181 10.35 34.90 26.02
C VAL A 181 11.14 35.97 26.78
N ASN A 182 12.14 35.55 27.57
CA ASN A 182 13.35 36.29 27.94
C ASN A 182 14.03 35.63 29.16
N PRO A 183 15.25 35.08 29.03
CA PRO A 183 16.05 34.71 30.19
C PRO A 183 16.53 35.93 31.02
N TYR A 184 16.38 37.16 30.50
CA TYR A 184 16.86 38.39 31.16
C TYR A 184 15.80 39.21 31.91
N GLN A 185 14.50 38.92 31.77
CA GLN A 185 13.45 39.68 32.46
C GLN A 185 13.09 39.14 33.85
N ARG A 186 13.58 37.96 34.23
CA ARG A 186 13.42 37.43 35.60
C ARG A 186 14.24 38.21 36.64
N ASN A 187 15.25 38.97 36.18
CA ASN A 187 16.17 39.68 37.06
C ASN A 187 15.79 41.14 37.32
N SER A 188 14.91 41.78 36.53
CA SER A 188 14.56 43.19 36.76
C SER A 188 13.60 43.38 37.92
N THR A 189 12.63 42.47 38.11
CA THR A 189 11.70 42.51 39.25
C THR A 189 12.36 42.06 40.55
N ALA A 190 13.24 41.05 40.51
CA ALA A 190 14.03 40.61 41.66
C ALA A 190 15.07 41.67 42.09
N VAL A 191 15.71 42.37 41.14
CA VAL A 191 16.66 43.46 41.47
C VAL A 191 15.92 44.70 41.99
N GLN A 192 14.75 45.05 41.44
CA GLN A 192 13.93 46.15 41.99
C GLN A 192 13.37 45.84 43.39
N GLN A 193 12.91 44.60 43.64
CA GLN A 193 12.53 44.15 44.99
C GLN A 193 13.73 44.12 45.95
N SER A 194 14.92 43.70 45.50
CA SER A 194 16.12 43.71 46.34
C SER A 194 16.62 45.12 46.68
N LYS A 195 16.47 46.10 45.77
CA LYS A 195 16.80 47.51 46.05
C LYS A 195 15.78 48.18 46.98
N ALA A 196 14.51 47.77 46.92
CA ALA A 196 13.49 48.20 47.88
C ALA A 196 13.71 47.56 49.27
N ALA A 197 14.13 46.30 49.32
CA ALA A 197 14.43 45.58 50.56
C ALA A 197 15.76 46.02 51.22
N ASN A 198 16.79 46.36 50.44
CA ASN A 198 18.06 46.87 50.98
C ASN A 198 17.98 48.32 51.50
N LYS A 199 16.91 49.06 51.19
CA LYS A 199 16.60 50.34 51.85
C LYS A 199 15.93 50.13 53.21
N ALA A 200 15.49 48.90 53.53
CA ALA A 200 14.71 48.58 54.73
C ALA A 200 15.49 47.83 55.83
N ILE A 201 16.73 47.42 55.59
CA ILE A 201 17.52 46.64 56.56
C ILE A 201 18.97 47.16 56.61
N GLY A 202 19.13 48.37 57.15
CA GLY A 202 20.40 48.86 57.71
C GLY A 202 20.37 48.68 59.22
N GLY A 203 20.98 47.61 59.73
CA GLY A 203 21.08 47.32 61.16
C GLY A 203 21.59 45.90 61.42
N ALA A 204 22.91 45.76 61.46
CA ALA A 204 23.70 44.56 61.79
C ALA A 204 23.49 44.06 63.26
N PRO A 205 24.22 43.05 63.82
CA PRO A 205 25.28 42.16 63.29
C PRO A 205 25.14 40.65 63.67
N SER A 206 25.62 39.71 62.83
CA SER A 206 26.81 38.83 62.96
C SER A 206 26.82 37.73 64.02
N THR A 207 26.92 36.46 63.55
CA THR A 207 27.86 35.43 64.05
C THR A 207 28.00 34.28 63.03
N ASP A 208 29.18 34.26 62.39
CA ASP A 208 30.09 33.13 62.14
C ASP A 208 29.54 31.70 61.88
N VAL A 209 29.85 31.11 60.71
CA VAL A 209 30.85 30.03 60.54
C VAL A 209 30.78 29.38 59.14
N ARG A 210 31.90 29.57 58.42
CA ARG A 210 32.58 28.83 57.33
C ARG A 210 31.96 28.46 55.96
N PRO A 211 32.76 28.59 54.88
CA PRO A 211 32.35 28.39 53.49
C PRO A 211 32.64 26.98 52.98
N ARG A 212 31.78 26.45 52.10
CA ARG A 212 32.18 25.45 51.10
C ARG A 212 32.12 26.09 49.72
N PRO A 213 33.18 25.99 48.90
CA PRO A 213 33.29 26.71 47.64
C PRO A 213 32.34 26.15 46.57
N PRO A 214 32.02 26.99 45.56
CA PRO A 214 31.15 26.63 44.45
C PRO A 214 31.96 25.85 43.41
N SER A 215 31.33 24.90 42.74
CA SER A 215 31.78 24.53 41.40
C SER A 215 30.58 24.21 40.53
N SER A 216 30.08 25.28 39.93
CA SER A 216 29.66 25.26 38.54
C SER A 216 30.66 24.47 37.69
N SER A 217 30.18 23.51 36.92
CA SER A 217 30.47 23.46 35.49
C SER A 217 29.54 22.47 34.82
N ALA A 218 28.81 22.99 33.84
CA ALA A 218 28.22 22.28 32.71
C ALA A 218 28.98 20.99 32.35
N GLY A 219 28.48 19.87 32.82
CA GLY A 219 28.80 18.53 32.35
C GLY A 219 27.51 17.91 31.87
N SER A 220 27.50 17.41 30.63
CA SER A 220 26.36 16.67 30.08
C SER A 220 25.99 15.54 31.05
N THR A 221 24.70 15.39 31.37
CA THR A 221 24.16 14.28 32.19
C THR A 221 24.66 12.90 31.74
N TYR A 222 25.11 12.79 30.49
CA TYR A 222 25.73 11.60 29.93
C TYR A 222 27.07 11.22 30.57
N ASP A 223 27.91 12.20 30.96
CA ASP A 223 29.20 11.93 31.61
C ASP A 223 29.02 11.51 33.07
N ASP A 224 28.02 12.05 33.77
CA ASP A 224 27.69 11.65 35.14
C ASP A 224 27.18 10.20 35.21
N VAL A 225 26.34 9.79 34.25
CA VAL A 225 25.85 8.41 34.14
C VAL A 225 26.97 7.45 33.76
N ARG A 226 27.88 7.84 32.86
CA ARG A 226 29.05 7.02 32.48
C ARG A 226 29.97 6.77 33.68
N LEU A 227 30.29 7.82 34.45
CA LEU A 227 31.13 7.71 35.65
C LEU A 227 30.47 6.87 36.77
N ALA A 228 29.15 6.92 36.89
CA ALA A 228 28.41 6.11 37.87
C ALA A 228 28.47 4.60 37.52
N VAL A 229 28.34 4.23 36.24
CA VAL A 229 28.41 2.84 35.78
C VAL A 229 29.81 2.25 35.93
N GLU A 230 30.86 3.03 35.71
CA GLU A 230 32.25 2.58 35.89
C GLU A 230 32.61 2.34 37.37
N ARG A 231 32.04 3.11 38.31
CA ARG A 231 32.21 2.87 39.75
C ARG A 231 31.54 1.58 40.22
N GLN A 232 30.40 1.22 39.64
CA GLN A 232 29.66 0.01 40.01
C GLN A 232 30.33 -1.29 39.51
N ARG A 233 31.26 -1.19 38.56
CA ARG A 233 32.05 -2.32 38.03
C ARG A 233 33.38 -2.58 38.76
N ARG A 234 33.78 -1.71 39.70
CA ARG A 234 35.04 -1.82 40.45
C ARG A 234 34.86 -1.98 41.97
N GLY A 235 33.64 -2.19 42.44
CA GLY A 235 33.32 -2.67 43.79
C GLY A 235 32.79 -4.09 43.73
#